data_AF-A0A0Q7B6T4-F1
#
_entry.id   AF-A0A0Q7B6T4-F1
#
_cell.length_a   1.000
_cell.length_b   1.000
_cell.length_c   1.000
_cell.angle_alpha   90.00
_cell.angle_beta   90.00
_cell.angle_gamma   90.00
#
_symmetry.space_group_name_H-M   'P 1'
#
loop_
_entity.id
_entity.type
_entity.pdbx_description
1 polymer ?
#
loop_
_entity_poly.entity_id
_entity_poly.type
_entity_poly.pdbx_seq_one_letter_code
_entity_poly.pdbx_strand_id
1 'polypeptide(L)'
;MDATPVPPPKPWPARMLGWMGAEAPKLIASIVILVLGFWIKDSVDLAIKQRQLDLSYTKEMMGLLQKLTEEEDLNKLKNGAVVLASFGEPALPALLMELRRPDLHAVAATLGLEAMAVREPETLCRVLPPLLLKRNQHYAIGAHRTLLSLIGDNGCRKALPQLRRYRDLVNAAVAGKPEALRQRIGGEIAAPAEAYPRLKQTVDEAIANL
;
A
#
# COMPACT_ATOMS: atom_id res chain seq x y z
N MET A 1 -23.47 -79.44 -26.00
CA MET A 1 -23.96 -78.97 -24.69
C MET A 1 -23.39 -77.57 -24.52
N ASP A 2 -24.14 -76.57 -24.99
CA ASP A 2 -23.70 -75.17 -24.98
C ASP A 2 -23.97 -74.54 -23.61
N ALA A 3 -22.91 -74.04 -22.97
CA ALA A 3 -22.99 -73.28 -21.75
C ALA A 3 -23.23 -71.80 -22.09
N THR A 4 -24.38 -71.27 -21.68
CA THR A 4 -24.67 -69.84 -21.74
C THR A 4 -23.98 -69.09 -20.58
N PRO A 5 -23.37 -67.93 -20.82
CA PRO A 5 -22.68 -67.18 -19.77
C PRO A 5 -23.67 -66.40 -18.89
N VAL A 6 -23.44 -66.45 -17.58
CA VAL A 6 -24.21 -65.70 -16.55
C VAL A 6 -23.79 -64.22 -16.56
N PRO A 7 -24.74 -63.26 -16.58
CA PRO A 7 -24.41 -61.83 -16.58
C PRO A 7 -23.89 -61.34 -15.22
N PRO A 8 -22.98 -60.34 -15.19
CA PRO A 8 -22.35 -59.84 -13.97
C PRO A 8 -23.33 -59.06 -13.06
N PRO A 9 -23.10 -59.05 -11.74
CA PRO A 9 -23.95 -58.35 -10.78
C PRO A 9 -23.85 -56.83 -10.95
N LYS A 10 -25.02 -56.16 -11.08
CA LYS A 10 -25.13 -54.71 -11.24
C LYS A 10 -24.68 -53.94 -9.98
N PRO A 11 -24.07 -52.75 -10.14
CA PRO A 11 -23.57 -51.94 -9.04
C PRO A 11 -24.70 -51.40 -8.14
N TRP A 12 -24.45 -51.43 -6.83
CA TRP A 12 -25.35 -51.06 -5.73
C TRP A 12 -26.22 -49.79 -5.92
N PRO A 13 -25.76 -48.65 -6.48
CA PRO A 13 -26.62 -47.47 -6.67
C PRO A 13 -27.82 -47.73 -7.60
N ALA A 14 -27.72 -48.68 -8.53
CA ALA A 14 -28.81 -49.00 -9.47
C ALA A 14 -29.98 -49.76 -8.80
N ARG A 15 -29.76 -50.40 -7.64
CA ARG A 15 -30.82 -51.07 -6.86
C ARG A 15 -31.64 -50.09 -6.02
N MET A 16 -31.03 -49.03 -5.52
CA MET A 16 -31.73 -47.98 -4.75
C MET A 16 -32.63 -47.11 -5.63
N LEU A 17 -32.20 -46.80 -6.86
CA LEU A 17 -32.99 -46.04 -7.84
C LEU A 17 -34.23 -46.78 -8.37
N GLY A 18 -34.29 -48.11 -8.25
CA GLY A 18 -35.44 -48.90 -8.72
C GLY A 18 -36.59 -49.00 -7.72
N TRP A 19 -36.37 -48.72 -6.43
CA TRP A 19 -37.39 -48.83 -5.38
C TRP A 19 -38.16 -47.52 -5.14
N MET A 20 -37.59 -46.38 -5.50
CA MET A 20 -38.32 -45.11 -5.56
C MET A 20 -38.93 -44.98 -6.96
N GLY A 21 -40.25 -45.17 -7.06
CA GLY A 21 -41.00 -45.05 -8.32
C GLY A 21 -40.83 -43.70 -9.02
N ALA A 22 -41.52 -43.53 -10.16
CA ALA A 22 -41.42 -42.46 -11.16
C ALA A 22 -41.52 -40.99 -10.67
N GLU A 23 -41.58 -40.75 -9.37
CA GLU A 23 -41.61 -39.43 -8.72
C GLU A 23 -40.25 -38.98 -8.17
N ALA A 24 -39.26 -39.87 -8.01
CA ALA A 24 -37.91 -39.53 -7.55
C ALA A 24 -37.18 -38.44 -8.37
N PRO A 25 -37.32 -38.36 -9.71
CA PRO A 25 -36.63 -37.33 -10.49
C PRO A 25 -37.05 -35.90 -10.13
N LYS A 26 -38.30 -35.71 -9.67
CA LYS A 26 -38.84 -34.37 -9.34
C LYS A 26 -38.27 -33.83 -8.03
N LEU A 27 -38.03 -34.70 -7.05
CA LEU A 27 -37.41 -34.32 -5.78
C LEU A 27 -35.91 -34.02 -5.94
N ILE A 28 -35.23 -34.78 -6.80
CA ILE A 28 -33.81 -34.50 -7.11
C ILE A 28 -33.69 -33.15 -7.82
N ALA A 29 -34.57 -32.83 -8.76
CA ALA A 29 -34.57 -31.53 -9.45
C ALA A 29 -34.82 -30.36 -8.49
N SER A 30 -35.77 -30.47 -7.55
CA SER A 30 -36.03 -29.40 -6.57
C SER A 30 -34.88 -29.22 -5.58
N ILE A 31 -34.25 -30.30 -5.13
CA ILE A 31 -33.05 -30.26 -4.27
C ILE A 31 -31.88 -29.62 -5.01
N VAL A 32 -31.65 -29.97 -6.27
CA VAL A 32 -30.55 -29.40 -7.08
C VAL A 32 -30.75 -27.89 -7.27
N ILE A 33 -31.96 -27.43 -7.56
CA ILE A 33 -32.27 -25.99 -7.69
C ILE A 33 -32.06 -25.27 -6.35
N LEU A 34 -32.46 -25.88 -5.23
CA LEU A 34 -32.28 -25.30 -3.90
C LEU A 34 -30.80 -25.19 -3.51
N VAL A 35 -30.01 -26.22 -3.79
CA VAL A 35 -28.55 -26.21 -3.53
C VAL A 35 -27.84 -25.20 -4.44
N LEU A 36 -28.20 -25.11 -5.72
CA LEU A 36 -27.66 -24.10 -6.64
C LEU A 36 -28.05 -22.67 -6.21
N GLY A 37 -29.29 -22.46 -5.80
CA GLY A 37 -29.77 -21.18 -5.27
C GLY A 37 -29.04 -20.77 -3.99
N PHE A 38 -28.77 -21.72 -3.09
CA PHE A 38 -28.02 -21.49 -1.86
C PHE A 38 -26.55 -21.12 -2.13
N TRP A 39 -25.89 -21.86 -3.02
CA TRP A 39 -24.50 -21.57 -3.42
C TRP A 39 -24.35 -20.20 -4.11
N ILE A 40 -25.29 -19.84 -4.99
CA ILE A 40 -25.28 -18.53 -5.65
C ILE A 40 -25.54 -17.41 -4.62
N LYS A 41 -26.45 -17.61 -3.66
CA LYS A 41 -26.76 -16.63 -2.62
C LYS A 41 -25.56 -16.37 -1.71
N ASP A 42 -24.90 -17.41 -1.19
CA ASP A 42 -23.75 -17.25 -0.31
C ASP A 42 -22.56 -16.59 -1.01
N SER A 43 -22.36 -16.89 -2.31
CA SER A 43 -21.32 -16.25 -3.13
C SER A 43 -21.56 -14.74 -3.32
N VAL A 44 -22.83 -14.35 -3.50
CA VAL A 44 -23.20 -12.94 -3.71
C VAL A 44 -23.24 -12.16 -2.40
N ASP A 45 -23.67 -12.76 -1.28
CA ASP A 45 -23.65 -12.10 0.04
C ASP A 45 -22.23 -11.80 0.52
N LEU A 46 -21.26 -12.69 0.23
CA LEU A 46 -19.84 -12.44 0.51
C LEU A 46 -19.25 -11.32 -0.35
N ALA A 47 -19.56 -11.29 -1.65
CA ALA A 47 -19.06 -10.26 -2.57
C ALA A 47 -19.70 -8.87 -2.30
N ILE A 48 -20.97 -8.82 -1.89
CA ILE A 48 -21.64 -7.57 -1.52
C ILE A 48 -21.08 -7.02 -0.20
N LYS A 49 -20.81 -7.89 0.80
CA LYS A 49 -20.19 -7.47 2.06
C LYS A 49 -18.77 -6.93 1.87
N GLN A 50 -17.97 -7.54 1.00
CA GLN A 50 -16.63 -7.02 0.67
C GLN A 50 -16.71 -5.63 0.05
N ARG A 51 -17.61 -5.40 -0.91
CA ARG A 51 -17.79 -4.06 -1.50
C ARG A 51 -18.32 -3.02 -0.51
N GLN A 52 -19.19 -3.40 0.41
CA GLN A 52 -19.68 -2.48 1.45
C GLN A 52 -18.58 -2.12 2.45
N LEU A 53 -17.71 -3.08 2.80
CA LEU A 53 -16.53 -2.82 3.63
C LEU A 53 -15.58 -1.85 2.91
N ASP A 54 -15.26 -2.09 1.64
CA ASP A 54 -14.37 -1.21 0.86
C ASP A 54 -14.92 0.23 0.75
N LEU A 55 -16.23 0.38 0.56
CA LEU A 55 -16.88 1.70 0.53
C LEU A 55 -16.86 2.39 1.90
N SER A 56 -17.00 1.64 3.00
CA SER A 56 -16.92 2.21 4.35
C SER A 56 -15.50 2.67 4.69
N TYR A 57 -14.48 1.85 4.40
CA TYR A 57 -13.07 2.18 4.63
C TYR A 57 -12.62 3.40 3.83
N THR A 58 -13.01 3.47 2.55
CA THR A 58 -12.68 4.63 1.71
C THR A 58 -13.34 5.90 2.21
N LYS A 59 -14.59 5.84 2.66
CA LYS A 59 -15.30 6.99 3.25
C LYS A 59 -14.67 7.45 4.56
N GLU A 60 -14.30 6.53 5.45
CA GLU A 60 -13.60 6.86 6.69
C GLU A 60 -12.23 7.49 6.43
N MET A 61 -11.47 6.92 5.48
CA MET A 61 -10.20 7.48 5.05
C MET A 61 -10.38 8.89 4.48
N MET A 62 -11.34 9.11 3.58
CA MET A 62 -11.65 10.45 3.05
C MET A 62 -12.03 11.44 4.15
N GLY A 63 -12.84 11.01 5.12
CA GLY A 63 -13.19 11.83 6.27
C GLY A 63 -11.98 12.20 7.14
N LEU A 64 -11.05 11.27 7.33
CA LEU A 64 -9.77 11.54 8.03
C LEU A 64 -8.87 12.48 7.24
N LEU A 65 -8.80 12.33 5.91
CA LEU A 65 -8.02 13.21 5.03
C LEU A 65 -8.54 14.64 5.04
N GLN A 66 -9.86 14.82 5.03
CA GLN A 66 -10.47 16.13 5.12
C GLN A 66 -10.15 16.77 6.48
N LYS A 67 -10.32 16.03 7.58
CA LYS A 67 -9.94 16.49 8.93
C LYS A 67 -8.46 16.85 9.02
N LEU A 68 -7.57 16.04 8.45
CA LEU A 68 -6.13 16.32 8.42
C LEU A 68 -5.79 17.56 7.59
N THR A 69 -6.58 17.88 6.57
CA THR A 69 -6.36 19.07 5.75
C THR A 69 -6.82 20.36 6.43
N GLU A 70 -7.88 20.28 7.23
CA GLU A 70 -8.49 21.43 7.91
C GLU A 70 -7.89 21.69 9.31
N GLU A 71 -7.14 20.74 9.86
CA GLU A 71 -6.60 20.83 11.21
C GLU A 71 -5.27 21.60 11.26
N GLU A 72 -5.16 22.51 12.24
CA GLU A 72 -3.96 23.33 12.46
C GLU A 72 -3.19 22.92 13.73
N ASP A 73 -3.79 22.11 14.60
CA ASP A 73 -3.12 21.58 15.79
C ASP A 73 -2.17 20.42 15.44
N LEU A 74 -0.88 20.61 15.75
CA LEU A 74 0.16 19.61 15.46
C LEU A 74 -0.09 18.24 16.09
N ASN A 75 -0.65 18.17 17.30
CA ASN A 75 -0.86 16.89 17.97
C ASN A 75 -1.99 16.11 17.31
N LYS A 76 -3.08 16.79 16.93
CA LYS A 76 -4.15 16.17 16.17
C LYS A 76 -3.72 15.77 14.76
N LEU A 77 -2.93 16.59 14.09
CA LEU A 77 -2.33 16.24 12.80
C LEU A 77 -1.48 14.97 12.91
N LYS A 78 -0.59 14.89 13.90
CA LYS A 78 0.23 13.71 14.17
C LYS A 78 -0.62 12.46 14.42
N ASN A 79 -1.61 12.56 15.29
CA ASN A 79 -2.51 11.45 15.60
C ASN A 79 -3.28 11.01 14.35
N GLY A 80 -3.80 11.96 13.56
CA GLY A 80 -4.49 11.67 12.31
C GLY A 80 -3.59 11.00 11.28
N ALA A 81 -2.33 11.43 11.15
CA ALA A 81 -1.36 10.83 10.23
C ALA A 81 -1.00 9.40 10.64
N VAL A 82 -0.87 9.12 11.94
CA VAL A 82 -0.64 7.76 12.47
C VAL A 82 -1.87 6.88 12.24
N VAL A 83 -3.08 7.39 12.49
CA VAL A 83 -4.33 6.65 12.19
C VAL A 83 -4.45 6.40 10.69
N LEU A 84 -4.10 7.37 9.84
CA LEU A 84 -4.09 7.22 8.40
C LEU A 84 -3.08 6.16 7.95
N ALA A 85 -1.90 6.11 8.56
CA ALA A 85 -0.92 5.05 8.30
C ALA A 85 -1.45 3.64 8.63
N SER A 86 -2.47 3.53 9.49
CA SER A 86 -3.07 2.24 9.82
C SER A 86 -3.78 1.57 8.64
N PHE A 87 -4.15 2.34 7.62
CA PHE A 87 -4.74 1.88 6.37
C PHE A 87 -3.71 1.27 5.40
N GLY A 88 -2.41 1.33 5.69
CA GLY A 88 -1.35 0.68 4.90
C GLY A 88 -1.07 1.37 3.56
N GLU A 89 -0.66 0.61 2.55
CA GLU A 89 -0.33 1.11 1.21
C GLU A 89 -1.34 2.12 0.61
N PRO A 90 -2.68 1.95 0.72
CA PRO A 90 -3.66 2.94 0.24
C PRO A 90 -3.50 4.36 0.81
N ALA A 91 -2.96 4.50 2.02
CA ALA A 91 -2.75 5.79 2.67
C ALA A 91 -1.46 6.49 2.23
N LEU A 92 -0.52 5.76 1.62
CA LEU A 92 0.80 6.27 1.26
C LEU A 92 0.74 7.52 0.37
N PRO A 93 -0.09 7.59 -0.70
CA PRO A 93 -0.18 8.79 -1.53
C PRO A 93 -0.62 10.04 -0.75
N ALA A 94 -1.50 9.88 0.25
CA ALA A 94 -1.97 10.98 1.06
C ALA A 94 -0.90 11.48 2.04
N LEU A 95 -0.19 10.57 2.72
CA LEU A 95 0.94 10.94 3.56
C LEU A 95 2.04 11.63 2.75
N LEU A 96 2.33 11.13 1.55
CA LEU A 96 3.27 11.79 0.63
C LEU A 96 2.77 13.15 0.16
N MET A 97 1.46 13.35 -0.02
CA MET A 97 0.88 14.65 -0.36
C MET A 97 1.03 15.65 0.80
N GLU A 98 0.75 15.22 2.04
CA GLU A 98 0.95 16.06 3.23
C GLU A 98 2.44 16.37 3.45
N LEU A 99 3.35 15.44 3.14
CA LEU A 99 4.80 15.67 3.19
C LEU A 99 5.27 16.77 2.21
N ARG A 100 4.51 17.03 1.14
CA ARG A 100 4.82 18.13 0.20
C ARG A 100 4.43 19.49 0.75
N ARG A 101 3.47 19.55 1.68
CA ARG A 101 3.05 20.81 2.29
C ARG A 101 4.14 21.26 3.26
N PRO A 102 4.45 22.55 3.34
CA PRO A 102 5.35 23.05 4.36
C PRO A 102 4.73 22.88 5.76
N ASP A 103 5.51 23.22 6.79
CA ASP A 103 5.05 23.40 8.17
C ASP A 103 4.60 22.12 8.88
N LEU A 104 3.56 22.24 9.71
CA LEU A 104 3.09 21.22 10.65
C LEU A 104 2.64 19.94 9.93
N HIS A 105 2.12 20.06 8.71
CA HIS A 105 1.65 18.94 7.89
C HIS A 105 2.81 18.00 7.50
N ALA A 106 3.97 18.54 7.09
CA ALA A 106 5.13 17.71 6.78
C ALA A 106 5.64 16.95 8.02
N VAL A 107 5.60 17.59 9.19
CA VAL A 107 6.00 16.95 10.46
C VAL A 107 5.04 15.81 10.81
N ALA A 108 3.74 16.02 10.68
CA ALA A 108 2.75 14.98 10.92
C ALA A 108 2.85 13.83 9.90
N ALA A 109 3.02 14.16 8.62
CA ALA A 109 3.20 13.18 7.55
C ALA A 109 4.44 12.31 7.77
N THR A 110 5.54 12.91 8.26
CA THR A 110 6.75 12.17 8.64
C THR A 110 6.43 11.09 9.68
N LEU A 111 5.72 11.46 10.75
CA LEU A 111 5.32 10.51 11.79
C LEU A 111 4.38 9.41 11.26
N GLY A 112 3.46 9.75 10.35
CA GLY A 112 2.61 8.77 9.68
C GLY A 112 3.42 7.79 8.81
N LEU A 113 4.41 8.28 8.07
CA LEU A 113 5.30 7.43 7.26
C LEU A 113 6.19 6.55 8.14
N GLU A 114 6.68 7.05 9.27
CA GLU A 114 7.42 6.26 10.26
C GLU A 114 6.54 5.16 10.87
N ALA A 115 5.29 5.47 11.24
CA ALA A 115 4.33 4.48 11.73
C ALA A 115 4.01 3.42 10.66
N MET A 116 3.93 3.81 9.38
CA MET A 116 3.78 2.89 8.26
C MET A 116 5.01 2.01 8.09
N ALA A 117 6.21 2.55 8.27
CA ALA A 117 7.48 1.84 8.12
C ALA A 117 7.60 0.64 9.06
N VAL A 118 7.06 0.74 10.27
CA VAL A 118 7.02 -0.37 11.24
C VAL A 118 6.20 -1.55 10.73
N ARG A 119 5.16 -1.30 9.92
CA ARG A 119 4.22 -2.33 9.45
C ARG A 119 4.53 -2.82 8.03
N GLU A 120 4.91 -1.92 7.14
CA GLU A 120 5.06 -2.16 5.70
C GLU A 120 6.37 -1.56 5.14
N PRO A 121 7.54 -1.96 5.68
CA PRO A 121 8.83 -1.38 5.27
C PRO A 121 9.13 -1.63 3.79
N GLU A 122 8.76 -2.80 3.26
CA GLU A 122 8.97 -3.17 1.85
C GLU A 122 8.23 -2.23 0.87
N THR A 123 7.01 -1.80 1.23
CA THR A 123 6.22 -0.85 0.43
C THR A 123 6.94 0.49 0.33
N LEU A 124 7.47 0.99 1.46
CA LEU A 124 8.24 2.23 1.48
C LEU A 124 9.55 2.08 0.70
N CYS A 125 10.31 1.00 0.92
CA CYS A 125 11.55 0.75 0.19
C CYS A 125 11.35 0.68 -1.33
N ARG A 126 10.17 0.26 -1.79
CA ARG A 126 9.80 0.28 -3.21
C ARG A 126 9.47 1.69 -3.72
N VAL A 127 8.71 2.47 -2.95
CA VAL A 127 8.10 3.72 -3.42
C VAL A 127 8.97 4.95 -3.20
N LEU A 128 9.72 5.04 -2.10
CA LEU A 128 10.45 6.25 -1.73
C LEU A 128 11.67 6.56 -2.63
N PRO A 129 12.55 5.60 -2.98
CA PRO A 129 13.79 5.92 -3.71
C PRO A 129 13.59 6.62 -5.08
N PRO A 130 12.60 6.23 -5.91
CA PRO A 130 12.32 6.94 -7.15
C PRO A 130 11.95 8.42 -6.96
N LEU A 131 11.36 8.80 -5.81
CA LEU A 131 10.94 10.18 -5.55
C LEU A 131 12.12 11.14 -5.44
N LEU A 132 13.27 10.67 -4.96
CA LEU A 132 14.49 11.49 -4.81
C LEU A 132 15.05 11.97 -6.15
N LEU A 133 14.86 11.19 -7.22
CA LEU A 133 15.48 11.46 -8.52
C LEU A 133 14.53 12.15 -9.51
N LYS A 134 13.23 12.19 -9.22
CA LYS A 134 12.22 12.85 -10.07
C LYS A 134 12.47 14.35 -10.15
N ARG A 135 12.41 14.91 -11.37
CA ARG A 135 12.56 16.34 -11.65
C ARG A 135 11.20 17.05 -11.60
N ASN A 136 10.54 17.03 -10.46
CA ASN A 136 9.19 17.60 -10.33
C ASN A 136 9.08 18.71 -9.27
N GLN A 137 10.15 18.99 -8.52
CA GLN A 137 10.19 20.07 -7.52
C GLN A 137 9.00 20.01 -6.54
N HIS A 138 8.49 18.80 -6.28
CA HIS A 138 7.31 18.62 -5.45
C HIS A 138 7.63 18.59 -3.96
N TYR A 139 8.86 18.24 -3.60
CA TYR A 139 9.29 18.05 -2.23
C TYR A 139 10.37 19.07 -1.88
N ALA A 140 10.16 19.81 -0.79
CA ALA A 140 11.17 20.69 -0.23
C ALA A 140 12.38 19.90 0.30
N ILE A 141 13.47 20.60 0.58
CA ILE A 141 14.70 19.95 1.09
C ILE A 141 14.46 19.16 2.38
N GLY A 142 13.57 19.64 3.26
CA GLY A 142 13.16 18.93 4.48
C GLY A 142 12.51 17.59 4.16
N ALA A 143 11.58 17.55 3.21
CA ALA A 143 10.95 16.31 2.77
C ALA A 143 11.96 15.33 2.15
N HIS A 144 12.93 15.81 1.35
CA HIS A 144 14.02 14.96 0.86
C HIS A 144 14.82 14.33 2.01
N ARG A 145 15.10 15.08 3.09
CA ARG A 145 15.78 14.53 4.28
C ARG A 145 14.95 13.46 4.99
N THR A 146 13.65 13.68 5.14
CA THR A 146 12.73 12.66 5.68
C THR A 146 12.76 11.39 4.84
N LEU A 147 12.64 11.53 3.51
CA LEU A 147 12.67 10.38 2.59
C LEU A 147 13.98 9.59 2.72
N LEU A 148 15.12 10.28 2.79
CA LEU A 148 16.43 9.65 2.96
C LEU A 148 16.54 8.90 4.29
N SER A 149 16.09 9.52 5.39
CA SER A 149 16.12 8.91 6.73
C SER A 149 15.27 7.64 6.74
N LEU A 150 14.02 7.71 6.24
CA LEU A 150 13.15 6.54 6.11
C LEU A 150 13.77 5.42 5.24
N ILE A 151 14.46 5.75 4.15
CA ILE A 151 15.14 4.75 3.32
C ILE A 151 16.29 4.07 4.08
N GLY A 152 17.08 4.85 4.83
CA GLY A 152 18.20 4.35 5.62
C GLY A 152 17.75 3.51 6.82
N ASP A 153 16.84 4.06 7.62
CA ASP A 153 16.35 3.44 8.87
C ASP A 153 15.63 2.11 8.62
N ASN A 154 15.06 1.93 7.43
CA ASN A 154 14.39 0.69 7.02
C ASN A 154 15.27 -0.25 6.19
N GLY A 155 16.58 0.03 6.06
CA GLY A 155 17.52 -0.87 5.41
C GLY A 155 17.18 -1.18 3.95
N CYS A 156 16.68 -0.19 3.20
CA CYS A 156 16.24 -0.34 1.82
C CYS A 156 17.41 -0.58 0.82
N ARG A 157 18.08 -1.74 0.90
CA ARG A 157 19.31 -2.07 0.16
C ARG A 157 19.22 -1.88 -1.36
N LYS A 158 18.04 -2.17 -1.94
CA LYS A 158 17.78 -2.00 -3.37
C LYS A 158 17.82 -0.53 -3.83
N ALA A 159 17.76 0.42 -2.90
CA ALA A 159 17.83 1.87 -3.15
C ALA A 159 19.27 2.39 -3.33
N LEU A 160 20.30 1.59 -3.02
CA LEU A 160 21.70 2.03 -3.02
C LEU A 160 22.14 2.69 -4.34
N PRO A 161 21.79 2.19 -5.54
CA PRO A 161 22.12 2.87 -6.79
C PRO A 161 21.49 4.26 -6.90
N GLN A 162 20.24 4.42 -6.47
CA GLN A 162 19.53 5.70 -6.48
C GLN A 162 20.12 6.67 -5.46
N LEU A 163 20.44 6.20 -4.25
CA LEU A 163 21.07 7.01 -3.20
C LEU A 163 22.45 7.52 -3.63
N ARG A 164 23.28 6.68 -4.27
CA ARG A 164 24.58 7.12 -4.79
C ARG A 164 24.43 8.22 -5.85
N ARG A 165 23.50 8.04 -6.80
CA ARG A 165 23.20 9.09 -7.79
C ARG A 165 22.70 10.38 -7.15
N TYR A 166 21.86 10.28 -6.12
CA TYR A 166 21.38 11.45 -5.40
C TYR A 166 22.52 12.13 -4.62
N ARG A 167 23.40 11.35 -3.99
CA ARG A 167 24.61 11.84 -3.31
C ARG A 167 25.50 12.64 -4.25
N ASP A 168 25.69 12.20 -5.49
CA ASP A 168 26.50 12.93 -6.48
C ASP A 168 25.91 14.31 -6.78
N LEU A 169 24.57 14.43 -6.85
CA LEU A 169 23.88 15.72 -7.01
C LEU A 169 24.07 16.62 -5.79
N VAL A 170 23.99 16.05 -4.59
CA VAL A 170 24.18 16.80 -3.33
C VAL A 170 25.64 17.24 -3.17
N ASN A 171 26.61 16.39 -3.50
CA ASN A 171 28.03 16.73 -3.50
C ASN A 171 28.34 17.86 -4.50
N ALA A 172 27.76 17.82 -5.69
CA ALA A 172 27.88 18.90 -6.67
C ALA A 172 27.31 20.22 -6.11
N ALA A 173 26.15 20.18 -5.43
CA ALA A 173 25.55 21.36 -4.81
C ALA A 173 26.42 21.95 -3.68
N VAL A 174 27.00 21.09 -2.83
CA VAL A 174 27.97 21.50 -1.80
C VAL A 174 29.23 22.12 -2.42
N ALA A 175 29.66 21.63 -3.59
CA ALA A 175 30.78 22.17 -4.36
C ALA A 175 30.43 23.42 -5.20
N GLY A 176 29.26 24.04 -4.99
CA GLY A 176 28.87 25.27 -5.67
C GLY A 176 28.20 25.07 -7.03
N LYS A 177 27.78 23.85 -7.40
CA LYS A 177 27.05 23.52 -8.64
C LYS A 177 25.64 22.96 -8.34
N PRO A 178 24.71 23.77 -7.79
CA PRO A 178 23.44 23.28 -7.27
C PRO A 178 22.36 23.04 -8.34
N GLU A 179 22.59 23.38 -9.61
CA GLU A 179 21.57 23.47 -10.66
C GLU A 179 20.82 22.14 -10.83
N ALA A 180 21.56 21.03 -10.89
CA ALA A 180 20.98 19.71 -11.06
C ALA A 180 20.15 19.26 -9.84
N LEU A 181 20.53 19.70 -8.63
CA LEU A 181 19.77 19.42 -7.41
C LEU A 181 18.52 20.30 -7.31
N ARG A 182 18.63 21.59 -7.67
CA ARG A 182 17.52 22.56 -7.69
C ARG A 182 16.40 22.19 -8.66
N GLN A 183 16.70 21.43 -9.72
CA GLN A 183 15.67 20.88 -10.62
C GLN A 183 14.80 19.77 -9.97
N ARG A 184 15.15 19.32 -8.76
CA ARG A 184 14.47 18.22 -8.07
C ARG A 184 13.84 18.65 -6.76
N ILE A 185 14.53 19.53 -6.02
CA ILE A 185 14.03 20.10 -4.78
C ILE A 185 13.05 21.24 -5.09
N GLY A 186 11.88 21.21 -4.44
CA GLY A 186 10.88 22.26 -4.48
C GLY A 186 11.13 23.37 -3.46
N GLY A 187 10.52 24.53 -3.71
CA GLY A 187 10.59 25.69 -2.82
C GLY A 187 11.93 26.41 -2.83
N GLU A 188 11.99 27.51 -2.09
CA GLU A 188 13.21 28.26 -1.86
C GLU A 188 14.06 27.57 -0.79
N ILE A 189 15.36 27.44 -1.05
CA ILE A 189 16.31 26.84 -0.10
C ILE A 189 16.89 27.97 0.73
N ALA A 190 16.31 28.20 1.91
CA ALA A 190 16.89 29.10 2.91
C ALA A 190 18.30 28.61 3.31
N ALA A 191 19.25 29.53 3.39
CA ALA A 191 20.65 29.27 3.76
C ALA A 191 21.28 28.05 3.05
N PRO A 192 21.50 28.07 1.72
CA PRO A 192 22.05 26.94 0.96
C PRO A 192 23.38 26.40 1.51
N ALA A 193 24.20 27.29 2.08
CA ALA A 193 25.50 26.96 2.69
C ALA A 193 25.36 26.01 3.89
N GLU A 194 24.23 26.02 4.60
CA GLU A 194 23.95 25.08 5.70
C GLU A 194 23.07 23.91 5.26
N ALA A 195 22.12 24.20 4.35
CA ALA A 195 21.11 23.25 3.93
C ALA A 195 21.72 22.07 3.13
N TYR A 196 22.65 22.34 2.21
CA TYR A 196 23.29 21.28 1.41
C TYR A 196 24.22 20.38 2.22
N PRO A 197 25.10 20.88 3.12
CA PRO A 197 25.90 20.01 3.97
C PRO A 197 25.05 19.11 4.88
N ARG A 198 23.95 19.63 5.44
CA ARG A 198 23.02 18.80 6.24
C ARG A 198 22.36 17.73 5.39
N LEU A 199 21.91 18.06 4.18
CA LEU A 199 21.36 17.07 3.26
C LEU A 199 22.42 16.01 2.88
N LYS A 200 23.67 16.41 2.64
CA LYS A 200 24.79 15.51 2.36
C LYS A 200 24.98 14.51 3.50
N GLN A 201 25.02 15.02 4.74
CA GLN A 201 25.12 14.18 5.93
C GLN A 201 23.98 13.15 5.99
N THR A 202 22.73 13.57 5.77
CA THR A 202 21.58 12.65 5.77
C THR A 202 21.68 11.58 4.68
N VAL A 203 22.19 11.91 3.48
CA VAL A 203 22.42 10.91 2.42
C VAL A 203 23.53 9.93 2.80
N ASP A 204 24.63 10.42 3.38
CA ASP A 204 25.76 9.58 3.79
C ASP A 204 25.35 8.63 4.93
N GLU A 205 24.58 9.10 5.91
CA GLU A 205 23.97 8.28 6.98
C GLU A 205 23.01 7.23 6.41
N ALA A 206 22.10 7.64 5.51
CA ALA A 206 21.17 6.71 4.89
C ALA A 206 21.89 5.59 4.13
N ILE A 207 22.99 5.89 3.44
CA ILE A 207 23.81 4.88 2.74
C ILE A 207 24.54 3.97 3.73
N ALA A 208 25.02 4.51 4.86
CA ALA A 208 25.73 3.73 5.89
C ALA A 208 24.81 2.72 6.59
N ASN A 209 23.51 3.00 6.64
CA ASN A 209 22.51 2.14 7.30
C ASN A 209 21.94 1.02 6.40
N LEU A 210 22.34 0.93 5.11
CA LEU A 210 21.88 -0.12 4.17
C LEU A 210 22.69 -1.42 4.25
#